data_AF-A0A7C7VR22-F1
#
_entry.id   AF-A0A7C7VR22-F1
#
_cell.length_a   1.000
_cell.length_b   1.000
_cell.length_c   1.000
_cell.angle_alpha   90.00
_cell.angle_beta   90.00
_cell.angle_gamma   90.00
#
_symmetry.space_group_name_H-M   'P 1'
#
loop_
_entity.id
_entity.type
_entity.pdbx_description
1 polymer ?
#
loop_
_entity_poly.entity_id
_entity_poly.type
_entity_poly.pdbx_seq_one_letter_code
_entity_poly.pdbx_strand_id
1 'polypeptide(L)' 'MKIDRDSLKVIHNSKGQRFEIHIGEHKPVLDYRLRGETITFTHTGIPKELEG' A
#
# COMPACT_ATOMS: atom_id res chain seq x y z
N MET A 1 -4.89 17.93 -0.85
CA MET A 1 -4.49 17.52 0.52
C MET A 1 -2.97 17.47 0.58
N LYS A 2 -2.32 17.97 1.63
CA LYS A 2 -0.86 17.84 1.79
C LYS A 2 -0.59 16.61 2.66
N ILE A 3 -0.17 15.52 2.04
CA ILE A 3 0.25 14.31 2.75
C ILE A 3 1.73 14.47 3.10
N ASP A 4 2.04 14.44 4.39
CA ASP A 4 3.41 14.29 4.86
C ASP A 4 3.84 12.83 4.67
N ARG A 5 4.82 12.60 3.79
CA ARG A 5 5.23 11.26 3.39
C ARG A 5 6.08 10.57 4.46
N ASP A 6 6.80 11.35 5.27
CA ASP A 6 7.76 10.82 6.25
C ASP A 6 7.06 10.31 7.53
N SER A 7 5.82 10.74 7.76
CA SER A 7 4.98 10.25 8.86
C SER A 7 4.08 9.07 8.48
N LEU A 8 4.08 8.62 7.21
CA LEU A 8 3.27 7.49 6.77
C LEU A 8 3.82 6.16 7.33
N LYS A 9 2.95 5.42 8.01
CA LYS A 9 3.26 4.06 8.45
C LYS A 9 2.84 3.04 7.40
N VAL A 10 3.82 2.35 6.83
CA VAL A 10 3.57 1.19 5.96
C VAL A 10 3.32 -0.04 6.82
N ILE A 11 2.18 -0.68 6.61
CA ILE A 11 1.78 -1.91 7.28
C ILE A 11 2.00 -3.08 6.32
N HIS A 12 2.82 -4.05 6.73
CA HIS A 12 3.00 -5.28 5.97
C HIS A 12 1.95 -6.32 6.36
N ASN A 13 0.95 -6.50 5.49
CA ASN A 13 -0.06 -7.54 5.64
C ASN A 13 0.34 -8.77 4.83
N SER A 14 1.24 -9.58 5.40
CA SER A 14 1.79 -10.77 4.76
C SER A 14 0.73 -11.84 4.45
N LYS A 15 -0.29 -11.97 5.31
CA LYS A 15 -1.42 -12.89 5.12
C LYS A 15 -2.26 -12.53 3.89
N GLY A 16 -2.46 -11.23 3.64
CA GLY A 16 -3.15 -10.71 2.46
C GLY A 16 -2.26 -10.48 1.25
N GLN A 17 -0.96 -10.81 1.35
CA GLN A 17 0.07 -10.50 0.36
C GLN A 17 0.01 -9.05 -0.14
N ARG A 18 -0.04 -8.09 0.79
CA ARG A 18 -0.10 -6.67 0.45
C ARG A 18 0.60 -5.77 1.46
N PHE A 19 0.99 -4.60 1.00
CA PHE A 19 1.32 -3.47 1.87
C PHE A 19 0.13 -2.52 1.92
N GLU A 20 -0.10 -1.92 3.08
CA GLU A 20 -1.22 -1.01 3.33
C GLU A 20 -0.71 0.26 3.99
N ILE A 21 -1.33 1.39 3.67
CA ILE A 21 -1.19 2.65 4.42
C ILE A 21 -2.60 3.04 4.86
N HIS A 22 -2.77 3.45 6.12
CA HIS A 22 -4.06 3.85 6.66
C HIS A 22 -4.04 5.37 6.87
N ILE A 23 -4.83 6.12 6.07
CA ILE A 23 -4.89 7.59 6.10
C ILE A 23 -6.35 8.01 6.25
N GLY A 24 -6.79 8.29 7.48
CA GLY A 24 -8.21 8.54 7.75
C GLY A 24 -9.08 7.34 7.33
N GLU A 25 -10.07 7.57 6.48
CA GLU A 25 -10.93 6.51 5.92
C GLU A 25 -10.34 5.82 4.69
N HIS A 26 -9.21 6.33 4.18
CA HIS A 26 -8.59 5.80 2.98
C HIS A 26 -7.57 4.73 3.31
N LYS A 27 -7.54 3.70 2.46
CA LYS A 27 -6.59 2.60 2.54
C LYS A 27 -5.95 2.30 1.18
N PRO A 28 -4.94 3.08 0.77
CA PRO A 28 -4.06 2.69 -0.32
C PRO A 28 -3.44 1.31 -0.07
N VAL A 29 -3.35 0.50 -1.12
CA VAL A 29 -2.77 -0.84 -1.07
C VAL A 29 -1.78 -1.08 -2.20
N LEU A 30 -0.78 -1.91 -1.92
CA LEU A 30 0.14 -2.47 -2.90
C LEU A 30 0.11 -3.99 -2.77
N ASP A 31 -0.66 -4.65 -3.62
CA ASP A 31 -0.74 -6.11 -3.66
C ASP A 31 0.50 -6.69 -4.34
N TYR A 32 0.95 -7.83 -3.82
CA TYR A 32 2.09 -8.54 -4.34
C TYR A 32 1.85 -10.05 -4.38
N ARG A 33 2.73 -10.75 -5.09
CA ARG A 33 2.94 -12.19 -4.97
C ARG A 33 4.41 -12.46 -4.69
N LEU A 34 4.66 -13.36 -3.73
CA LEU A 34 6.01 -13.84 -3.42
C LEU A 34 6.19 -15.22 -4.04
N ARG A 35 7.28 -15.41 -4.80
CA ARG A 35 7.71 -16.70 -5.34
C ARG A 35 9.21 -16.87 -5.08
N GLY A 36 9.55 -17.69 -4.09
CA GLY A 36 10.93 -17.80 -3.60
C GLY A 36 11.43 -16.45 -3.10
N GLU A 37 12.55 -15.99 -3.65
CA GLU A 37 13.16 -14.70 -3.33
C GLU A 37 12.61 -13.54 -4.17
N THR A 38 11.75 -13.83 -5.14
CA THR A 38 11.18 -12.83 -6.03
C THR A 38 9.84 -12.33 -5.52
N ILE A 39 9.74 -11.03 -5.28
CA ILE A 39 8.46 -10.33 -5.07
C ILE A 39 8.01 -9.69 -6.39
N THR A 40 6.75 -9.91 -6.76
CA THR A 40 6.11 -9.27 -7.91
C THR A 40 4.95 -8.44 -7.41
N PHE A 41 5.01 -7.12 -7.61
CA PHE A 41 3.89 -6.22 -7.33
C PHE A 41 2.86 -6.35 -8.45
N THR A 42 1.62 -6.71 -8.10
CA THR A 42 0.59 -7.06 -9.08
C THR A 42 -0.47 -5.98 -9.26
N HIS A 43 -0.70 -5.17 -8.23
CA HIS A 43 -1.72 -4.13 -8.28
C HIS A 43 -1.39 -3.02 -7.29
N THR A 44 -1.59 -1.77 -7.72
CA THR A 44 -1.55 -0.59 -6.85
C THR A 44 -2.96 -0.01 -6.82
N GLY A 45 -3.59 -0.04 -5.65
CA GLY A 45 -4.92 0.51 -5.43
C GLY A 45 -4.81 1.81 -4.65
N ILE A 46 -5.07 2.94 -5.30
CA ILE A 46 -5.06 4.28 -4.68
C ILE A 46 -6.48 4.86 -4.77
N PRO A 47 -7.09 5.34 -3.67
CA PRO A 47 -8.32 6.12 -3.73
C PRO A 47 -8.10 7.41 -4.52
N LYS A 48 -9.09 7.83 -5.33
CA LYS A 48 -8.98 9.00 -6.22
C LYS A 48 -8.58 10.28 -5.48
N GLU A 49 -9.01 10.42 -4.24
CA GLU A 49 -8.76 11.56 -3.37
C GLU A 49 -7.28 11.69 -2.95
N LEU A 50 -6.53 10.58 -3.07
CA LEU A 50 -5.12 10.47 -2.74
C LEU A 50 -4.24 10.29 -3.98
N GLU A 51 -4.81 10.29 -5.18
CA GLU A 51 -4.05 10.37 -6.43
C GLU A 51 -3.27 11.70 -6.46
N GLY A 52 -2.07 11.66 -7.05
CA GLY A 52 -1.12 12.78 -7.09
C GLY A 52 -0.94 13.35 -8.47
#